data_AF-A0A0K2YFE0-F1
#
_entry.id   AF-A0A0K2YFE0-F1
#
_cell.length_a   1.000
_cell.length_b   1.000
_cell.length_c   1.000
_cell.angle_alpha   90.00
_cell.angle_beta   90.00
_cell.angle_gamma   90.00
#
_symmetry.space_group_name_H-M   'P 1'
#
loop_
_entity.id
_entity.type
_entity.pdbx_description
1 polymer ?
#
loop_
_entity_poly.entity_id
_entity_poly.type
_entity_poly.pdbx_seq_one_letter_code
_entity_poly.pdbx_strand_id
1 'polypeptide(L)'
;MNSKMKGAIAAGAATVLLAGGAGTMAAFNAGTGGVGGSVGAGSLALTAAGGPAWTDEHGAIDVATYRAVPGDVVTYTASYVITAKGTNLKANLGADSGAITGDQALKAAMTTSVTATTNGVSLPSNSGGAVVTPAHNGKTVDVKVVFTFDPATAGAVAQTARLDLSNFTITLKQV
;
A
#
# COMPACT_ATOMS: atom_id res chain seq x y z
N MET A 1 54.13 15.54 -49.83
CA MET A 1 55.10 14.43 -49.92
C MET A 1 55.21 13.78 -48.55
N ASN A 2 54.93 12.48 -48.47
CA ASN A 2 55.38 11.46 -47.48
C ASN A 2 55.16 11.71 -45.96
N SER A 3 54.93 10.73 -45.09
CA SER A 3 54.75 9.28 -45.19
C SER A 3 54.30 8.75 -43.82
N LYS A 4 53.76 7.53 -43.84
CA LYS A 4 53.31 6.62 -42.77
C LYS A 4 54.32 6.48 -41.61
N MET A 5 53.85 6.32 -40.36
CA MET A 5 54.23 5.21 -39.46
C MET A 5 53.39 5.22 -38.15
N LYS A 6 52.97 4.02 -37.73
CA LYS A 6 52.14 3.70 -36.56
C LYS A 6 52.96 3.72 -35.26
N GLY A 7 52.33 4.04 -34.13
CA GLY A 7 52.84 3.78 -32.79
C GLY A 7 51.69 3.63 -31.81
N ALA A 8 51.58 2.46 -31.18
CA ALA A 8 50.60 2.13 -30.16
C ALA A 8 51.03 2.69 -28.78
N ILE A 9 50.05 2.83 -27.85
CA ILE A 9 50.08 2.41 -26.42
C ILE A 9 49.20 3.33 -25.52
N ALA A 10 48.16 2.68 -24.95
CA ALA A 10 47.60 2.71 -23.59
C ALA A 10 47.26 4.02 -22.83
N ALA A 11 45.95 4.15 -22.53
CA ALA A 11 45.29 4.26 -21.21
C ALA A 11 45.85 5.14 -20.07
N GLY A 12 44.96 5.93 -19.45
CA GLY A 12 45.10 6.39 -18.06
C GLY A 12 44.18 7.57 -17.70
N ALA A 13 43.35 7.41 -16.66
CA ALA A 13 42.31 8.33 -16.18
C ALA A 13 42.79 9.34 -15.11
N ALA A 14 42.04 10.44 -14.88
CA ALA A 14 41.87 11.19 -13.60
C ALA A 14 41.15 12.55 -13.87
N THR A 15 39.88 12.74 -13.49
CA THR A 15 39.34 13.29 -12.22
C THR A 15 39.57 14.80 -11.99
N VAL A 16 38.53 15.46 -11.43
CA VAL A 16 38.40 16.83 -10.86
C VAL A 16 37.13 17.46 -11.46
N LEU A 17 36.22 18.16 -10.77
CA LEU A 17 35.88 18.48 -9.38
C LEU A 17 34.74 19.50 -9.52
N LEU A 18 33.65 19.41 -8.76
CA LEU A 18 33.08 20.62 -8.17
C LEU A 18 32.28 20.33 -6.90
N ALA A 19 32.85 20.80 -5.80
CA ALA A 19 32.27 20.82 -4.46
C ALA A 19 31.51 22.12 -4.19
N GLY A 20 30.55 22.05 -3.27
CA GLY A 20 29.96 23.19 -2.53
C GLY A 20 28.42 23.12 -2.54
N GLY A 21 27.70 23.03 -1.43
CA GLY A 21 28.02 23.02 -0.01
C GLY A 21 26.72 22.92 0.81
N ALA A 22 26.86 22.65 2.11
CA ALA A 22 25.83 22.72 3.17
C ALA A 22 24.65 21.73 3.11
N GLY A 23 24.83 20.57 3.77
CA GLY A 23 23.77 19.59 4.05
C GLY A 23 24.35 18.24 4.48
N THR A 24 24.63 18.11 5.77
CA THR A 24 25.30 16.98 6.42
C THR A 24 24.59 15.62 6.25
N MET A 25 25.29 14.66 5.62
CA MET A 25 25.41 13.21 5.89
C MET A 25 24.17 12.33 6.20
N ALA A 26 23.84 11.42 5.27
CA ALA A 26 23.53 10.00 5.55
C ALA A 26 23.83 9.09 4.34
N ALA A 27 25.13 8.78 4.19
CA ALA A 27 25.75 7.53 3.72
C ALA A 27 25.04 6.62 2.70
N PHE A 28 24.91 7.08 1.45
CA PHE A 28 25.03 6.20 0.28
C PHE A 28 26.53 6.04 -0.05
N ASN A 29 27.27 5.37 0.84
CA ASN A 29 28.70 5.12 0.63
C ASN A 29 28.89 4.13 -0.52
N ALA A 30 29.19 4.66 -1.71
CA ALA A 30 29.90 3.93 -2.74
C ALA A 30 31.35 3.73 -2.27
N GLY A 31 31.72 2.48 -1.99
CA GLY A 31 33.07 2.05 -1.64
C GLY A 31 33.50 0.90 -2.53
N THR A 32 34.75 0.97 -2.98
CA THR A 32 35.39 0.27 -4.09
C THR A 32 35.61 -1.23 -3.92
N GLY A 33 35.51 -1.99 -5.03
CA GLY A 33 36.28 -3.20 -5.28
C GLY A 33 35.78 -4.49 -4.61
N GLY A 34 34.91 -5.22 -5.32
CA GLY A 34 34.52 -6.59 -4.96
C GLY A 34 33.60 -7.14 -6.04
N VAL A 35 33.64 -8.45 -6.27
CA VAL A 35 32.74 -9.15 -7.21
C VAL A 35 31.30 -8.99 -6.72
N GLY A 36 30.64 -7.90 -7.10
CA GLY A 36 29.31 -7.52 -6.58
C GLY A 36 28.41 -7.05 -7.70
N GLY A 37 27.38 -7.85 -8.00
CA GLY A 37 26.35 -7.49 -8.97
C GLY A 37 25.60 -6.22 -8.55
N SER A 38 25.05 -5.50 -9.53
CA SER A 38 24.20 -4.33 -9.27
C SER A 38 22.96 -4.70 -8.47
N VAL A 39 22.77 -4.12 -7.29
CA VAL A 39 21.54 -4.25 -6.50
C VAL A 39 20.57 -3.16 -6.96
N GLY A 40 19.49 -3.55 -7.66
CA GLY A 40 18.42 -2.64 -8.07
C GLY A 40 17.47 -2.27 -6.92
N ALA A 41 16.85 -1.09 -7.00
CA ALA A 41 15.80 -0.69 -6.06
C ALA A 41 14.51 -1.52 -6.26
N GLY A 42 13.81 -1.83 -5.16
CA GLY A 42 12.49 -2.46 -5.19
C GLY A 42 11.37 -1.48 -5.58
N SER A 43 10.15 -2.00 -5.79
CA SER A 43 8.95 -1.22 -6.10
C SER A 43 7.72 -1.87 -5.43
N LEU A 44 6.88 -1.05 -4.80
CA LEU A 44 5.66 -1.48 -4.12
C LEU A 44 4.50 -0.56 -4.50
N ALA A 45 3.42 -1.10 -5.08
CA ALA A 45 2.25 -0.33 -5.48
C ALA A 45 0.97 -1.18 -5.57
N LEU A 46 -0.18 -0.51 -5.44
CA LEU A 46 -1.50 -1.04 -5.78
C LEU A 46 -2.07 -0.22 -6.93
N THR A 47 -2.58 -0.89 -7.96
CA THR A 47 -3.29 -0.25 -9.07
C THR A 47 -4.71 -0.78 -9.12
N ALA A 48 -5.72 0.07 -9.11
CA ALA A 48 -7.11 -0.38 -9.20
C ALA A 48 -7.35 -1.14 -10.51
N ALA A 49 -7.94 -2.32 -10.41
CA ALA A 49 -8.28 -3.20 -11.53
C ALA A 49 -9.80 -3.33 -11.75
N GLY A 50 -10.60 -2.79 -10.83
CA GLY A 50 -12.05 -2.71 -10.90
C GLY A 50 -12.57 -1.56 -10.03
N GLY A 51 -13.85 -1.22 -10.21
CA GLY A 51 -14.52 -0.23 -9.37
C GLY A 51 -14.84 -0.81 -7.98
N PRO A 52 -14.87 0.05 -6.95
CA PRO A 52 -15.31 -0.39 -5.63
C PRO A 52 -16.81 -0.71 -5.65
N ALA A 53 -17.20 -1.76 -4.94
CA ALA A 53 -18.59 -2.09 -4.66
C ALA A 53 -18.83 -2.08 -3.15
N TRP A 54 -19.96 -1.50 -2.76
CA TRP A 54 -20.40 -1.39 -1.38
C TRP A 54 -21.71 -2.12 -1.17
N THR A 55 -21.80 -2.88 -0.09
CA THR A 55 -23.02 -3.57 0.31
C THR A 55 -23.23 -3.50 1.82
N ASP A 56 -24.46 -3.53 2.27
CA ASP A 56 -24.85 -3.85 3.65
C ASP A 56 -25.48 -5.26 3.71
N GLU A 57 -26.13 -5.62 4.81
CA GLU A 57 -26.89 -6.87 4.91
C GLU A 57 -28.15 -6.93 4.01
N HIS A 58 -28.59 -5.80 3.44
CA HIS A 58 -29.80 -5.70 2.61
C HIS A 58 -29.51 -5.60 1.12
N GLY A 59 -28.27 -5.29 0.72
CA GLY A 59 -27.85 -5.29 -0.68
C GLY A 59 -26.83 -4.21 -1.01
N ALA A 60 -26.81 -3.78 -2.27
CA ALA A 60 -25.91 -2.72 -2.72
C ALA A 60 -26.32 -1.36 -2.15
N ILE A 61 -25.32 -0.58 -1.72
CA ILE A 61 -25.51 0.75 -1.13
C ILE A 61 -24.68 1.80 -1.86
N ASP A 62 -25.10 3.06 -1.76
CA ASP A 62 -24.26 4.21 -2.11
C ASP A 62 -23.61 4.75 -0.83
N VAL A 63 -22.30 4.54 -0.69
CA VAL A 63 -21.56 4.96 0.50
C VAL A 63 -21.58 6.46 0.74
N ALA A 64 -21.77 7.29 -0.31
CA ALA A 64 -21.79 8.74 -0.16
C ALA A 64 -23.07 9.24 0.53
N THR A 65 -24.15 8.45 0.47
CA THR A 65 -25.44 8.77 1.08
C THR A 65 -25.82 7.82 2.22
N TYR A 66 -25.08 6.72 2.39
CA TYR A 66 -25.28 5.74 3.43
C TYR A 66 -25.11 6.35 4.83
N ARG A 67 -25.99 5.94 5.75
CA ARG A 67 -25.97 6.39 7.13
C ARG A 67 -25.96 5.17 8.03
N ALA A 68 -24.76 4.77 8.45
CA ALA A 68 -24.60 3.62 9.32
C ALA A 68 -25.25 3.85 10.69
N VAL A 69 -25.91 2.82 11.21
CA VAL A 69 -26.47 2.76 12.56
C VAL A 69 -25.88 1.59 13.36
N PRO A 70 -26.03 1.55 14.69
CA PRO A 70 -25.62 0.40 15.48
C PRO A 70 -26.21 -0.91 14.99
N GLY A 71 -25.36 -1.92 14.80
CA GLY A 71 -25.74 -3.23 14.29
C GLY A 71 -25.42 -3.45 12.82
N ASP A 72 -25.23 -2.39 12.03
CA ASP A 72 -24.95 -2.50 10.60
C ASP A 72 -23.64 -3.24 10.32
N VAL A 73 -23.62 -3.95 9.19
CA VAL A 73 -22.40 -4.56 8.65
C VAL A 73 -22.19 -4.08 7.21
N VAL A 74 -21.31 -3.09 7.06
CA VAL A 74 -20.98 -2.51 5.76
C VAL A 74 -19.74 -3.18 5.17
N THR A 75 -19.86 -3.66 3.94
CA THR A 75 -18.80 -4.35 3.21
C THR A 75 -18.37 -3.53 1.99
N TYR A 76 -17.07 -3.25 1.92
CA TYR A 76 -16.40 -2.74 0.72
C TYR A 76 -15.68 -3.88 0.01
N THR A 77 -15.78 -3.92 -1.31
CA THR A 77 -14.99 -4.83 -2.16
C THR A 77 -14.35 -4.08 -3.32
N ALA A 78 -13.09 -4.38 -3.61
CA ALA A 78 -12.40 -3.87 -4.79
C ALA A 78 -11.23 -4.78 -5.19
N SER A 79 -10.91 -4.77 -6.48
CA SER A 79 -9.79 -5.54 -7.04
C SER A 79 -8.62 -4.63 -7.39
N TYR A 80 -7.41 -5.04 -7.04
CA TYR A 80 -6.17 -4.31 -7.32
C TYR A 80 -5.12 -5.21 -7.96
N VAL A 81 -4.30 -4.68 -8.86
CA VAL A 81 -3.06 -5.33 -9.32
C VAL A 81 -1.93 -4.91 -8.39
N ILE A 82 -1.25 -5.89 -7.82
CA ILE A 82 -0.10 -5.67 -6.92
C ILE A 82 1.18 -5.53 -7.76
N THR A 83 1.97 -4.49 -7.49
CA THR A 83 3.39 -4.45 -7.83
C THR A 83 4.20 -4.67 -6.55
N ALA A 84 5.03 -5.70 -6.53
CA ALA A 84 5.87 -6.08 -5.39
C ALA A 84 7.22 -6.60 -5.89
N LYS A 85 8.12 -5.70 -6.25
CA LYS A 85 9.47 -6.00 -6.73
C LYS A 85 10.49 -5.72 -5.64
N GLY A 86 11.43 -6.63 -5.43
CA GLY A 86 12.50 -6.48 -4.46
C GLY A 86 12.77 -7.79 -3.72
N THR A 87 14.04 -8.07 -3.47
CA THR A 87 14.44 -9.26 -2.72
C THR A 87 14.02 -9.13 -1.26
N ASN A 88 13.42 -10.18 -0.69
CA ASN A 88 12.92 -10.21 0.69
C ASN A 88 11.86 -9.16 1.05
N LEU A 89 11.19 -8.55 0.05
CA LEU A 89 10.11 -7.61 0.32
C LEU A 89 8.95 -8.32 1.04
N LYS A 90 8.49 -7.71 2.12
CA LYS A 90 7.22 -8.03 2.78
C LYS A 90 6.45 -6.75 2.98
N ALA A 91 5.16 -6.78 2.72
CA ALA A 91 4.28 -5.66 2.92
C ALA A 91 2.95 -6.14 3.49
N ASN A 92 2.27 -5.26 4.21
CA ASN A 92 0.95 -5.49 4.71
C ASN A 92 -0.05 -4.63 3.91
N LEU A 93 -1.05 -5.31 3.36
CA LEU A 93 -2.23 -4.73 2.76
C LEU A 93 -3.30 -4.54 3.85
N GLY A 94 -3.73 -3.30 4.06
CA GLY A 94 -4.70 -2.94 5.08
C GLY A 94 -5.69 -1.89 4.60
N ALA A 95 -6.56 -1.48 5.51
CA ALA A 95 -7.49 -0.38 5.34
C ALA A 95 -7.22 0.64 6.44
N ASP A 96 -6.95 1.87 6.04
CA ASP A 96 -6.80 3.00 6.95
C ASP A 96 -8.16 3.67 7.13
N SER A 97 -8.72 3.48 8.33
CA SER A 97 -9.97 4.10 8.80
C SER A 97 -9.74 5.46 9.49
N GLY A 98 -8.50 5.94 9.55
CA GLY A 98 -8.13 7.20 10.20
C GLY A 98 -8.87 8.40 9.61
N ALA A 99 -9.01 8.43 8.29
CA ALA A 99 -9.69 9.50 7.54
C ALA A 99 -11.22 9.42 7.54
N ILE A 100 -11.83 8.36 8.11
CA ILE A 100 -13.29 8.29 8.30
C ILE A 100 -13.70 9.41 9.26
N THR A 101 -14.69 10.20 8.85
CA THR A 101 -15.20 11.32 9.64
C THR A 101 -16.62 11.04 10.13
N GLY A 102 -17.10 11.85 11.08
CA GLY A 102 -18.43 11.74 11.67
C GLY A 102 -18.41 11.66 13.19
N ASP A 103 -19.42 10.98 13.75
CA ASP A 103 -19.58 10.84 15.19
C ASP A 103 -18.47 9.98 15.82
N GLN A 104 -17.85 10.50 16.88
CA GLN A 104 -16.70 9.85 17.51
C GLN A 104 -17.08 8.60 18.30
N ALA A 105 -18.26 8.58 18.92
CA ALA A 105 -18.71 7.42 19.69
C ALA A 105 -19.06 6.26 18.74
N LEU A 106 -19.74 6.56 17.64
CA LEU A 106 -20.02 5.57 16.59
C LEU A 106 -18.72 5.07 15.92
N LYS A 107 -17.74 5.96 15.68
CA LYS A 107 -16.42 5.55 15.17
C LYS A 107 -15.69 4.63 16.15
N ALA A 108 -15.74 4.91 17.45
CA ALA A 108 -15.12 4.09 18.48
C ALA A 108 -15.80 2.72 18.64
N ALA A 109 -17.10 2.64 18.34
CA ALA A 109 -17.88 1.41 18.33
C ALA A 109 -17.81 0.63 17.00
N MET A 110 -17.01 1.10 16.04
CA MET A 110 -16.81 0.44 14.75
C MET A 110 -15.54 -0.40 14.79
N THR A 111 -15.65 -1.65 14.36
CA THR A 111 -14.50 -2.52 14.11
C THR A 111 -14.29 -2.68 12.60
N THR A 112 -13.03 -2.83 12.19
CA THR A 112 -12.65 -3.00 10.78
C THR A 112 -11.86 -4.28 10.62
N SER A 113 -12.26 -5.12 9.66
CA SER A 113 -11.49 -6.28 9.25
C SER A 113 -11.18 -6.23 7.77
N VAL A 114 -9.98 -6.71 7.39
CA VAL A 114 -9.51 -6.71 6.01
C VAL A 114 -9.15 -8.13 5.64
N THR A 115 -9.72 -8.59 4.54
CA THR A 115 -9.36 -9.85 3.90
C THR A 115 -8.95 -9.60 2.47
N ALA A 116 -7.94 -10.32 2.00
CA ALA A 116 -7.45 -10.22 0.65
C ALA A 116 -7.35 -11.63 0.08
N THR A 117 -7.81 -11.82 -1.16
CA THR A 117 -7.73 -13.10 -1.84
C THR A 117 -7.11 -12.95 -3.22
N THR A 118 -6.46 -14.00 -3.70
CA THR A 118 -5.98 -14.10 -5.09
C THR A 118 -6.51 -15.38 -5.67
N ASN A 119 -7.26 -15.29 -6.78
CA ASN A 119 -7.95 -16.43 -7.39
C ASN A 119 -8.81 -17.22 -6.36
N GLY A 120 -9.48 -16.51 -5.45
CA GLY A 120 -10.33 -17.10 -4.40
C GLY A 120 -9.57 -17.69 -3.20
N VAL A 121 -8.24 -17.66 -3.18
CA VAL A 121 -7.43 -18.13 -2.05
C VAL A 121 -7.03 -16.95 -1.17
N SER A 122 -7.36 -17.00 0.12
CA SER A 122 -6.98 -15.97 1.09
C SER A 122 -5.47 -15.85 1.23
N LEU A 123 -4.99 -14.60 1.23
CA LEU A 123 -3.63 -14.28 1.61
C LEU A 123 -3.44 -14.52 3.12
N PRO A 124 -2.25 -14.94 3.56
CA PRO A 124 -1.94 -14.98 4.98
C PRO A 124 -2.02 -13.57 5.57
N SER A 125 -2.49 -13.44 6.81
CA SER A 125 -2.63 -12.14 7.50
C SER A 125 -1.88 -12.12 8.82
N ASN A 126 -1.44 -10.93 9.24
CA ASN A 126 -0.89 -10.65 10.57
C ASN A 126 -1.60 -9.42 11.18
N SER A 127 -1.11 -8.93 12.32
CA SER A 127 -1.70 -7.78 13.04
C SER A 127 -1.76 -6.48 12.22
N GLY A 128 -0.95 -6.35 11.17
CA GLY A 128 -0.97 -5.18 10.28
C GLY A 128 -1.71 -5.39 8.96
N GLY A 129 -2.36 -6.54 8.73
CA GLY A 129 -3.16 -6.82 7.54
C GLY A 129 -2.73 -8.05 6.74
N ALA A 130 -3.20 -8.14 5.49
CA ALA A 130 -2.87 -9.26 4.59
C ALA A 130 -1.43 -9.12 4.06
N VAL A 131 -0.65 -10.19 4.13
CA VAL A 131 0.77 -10.20 3.80
C VAL A 131 0.96 -10.34 2.30
N VAL A 132 1.61 -9.35 1.71
CA VAL A 132 2.04 -9.28 0.32
C VAL A 132 3.55 -9.51 0.24
N THR A 133 3.95 -10.27 -0.77
CA THR A 133 5.35 -10.62 -1.06
C THR A 133 5.57 -10.56 -2.57
N PRO A 134 6.82 -10.63 -3.07
CA PRO A 134 7.08 -10.69 -4.50
C PRO A 134 6.38 -11.82 -5.26
N ALA A 135 5.96 -12.89 -4.57
CA ALA A 135 5.15 -13.96 -5.17
C ALA A 135 3.75 -13.49 -5.63
N HIS A 136 3.33 -12.30 -5.22
CA HIS A 136 2.07 -11.67 -5.59
C HIS A 136 2.24 -10.57 -6.65
N ASN A 137 3.48 -10.30 -7.10
CA ASN A 137 3.74 -9.28 -8.11
C ASN A 137 3.02 -9.62 -9.44
N GLY A 138 2.29 -8.64 -9.98
CA GLY A 138 1.49 -8.76 -11.20
C GLY A 138 0.18 -9.51 -11.03
N LYS A 139 -0.15 -9.99 -9.82
CA LYS A 139 -1.42 -10.67 -9.55
C LYS A 139 -2.51 -9.67 -9.18
N THR A 140 -3.74 -10.01 -9.56
CA THR A 140 -4.93 -9.34 -9.06
C THR A 140 -5.25 -9.87 -7.66
N VAL A 141 -5.47 -8.95 -6.73
CA VAL A 141 -5.93 -9.23 -5.37
C VAL A 141 -7.32 -8.62 -5.19
N ASP A 142 -8.25 -9.44 -4.71
CA ASP A 142 -9.60 -9.02 -4.34
C ASP A 142 -9.59 -8.69 -2.85
N VAL A 143 -9.84 -7.43 -2.54
CA VAL A 143 -9.83 -6.88 -1.19
C VAL A 143 -11.26 -6.73 -0.72
N LYS A 144 -11.55 -7.29 0.45
CA LYS A 144 -12.81 -7.08 1.17
C LYS A 144 -12.50 -6.44 2.51
N VAL A 145 -13.12 -5.29 2.76
CA VAL A 145 -13.08 -4.58 4.04
C VAL A 145 -14.47 -4.62 4.64
N VAL A 146 -14.58 -5.07 5.89
CA VAL A 146 -15.85 -5.14 6.61
C VAL A 146 -15.79 -4.19 7.78
N PHE A 147 -16.76 -3.28 7.85
CA PHE A 147 -17.02 -2.37 8.94
C PHE A 147 -18.21 -2.89 9.73
N THR A 148 -17.99 -3.25 10.99
CA THR A 148 -19.05 -3.76 11.88
C THR A 148 -19.29 -2.76 12.99
N PHE A 149 -20.53 -2.30 13.10
CA PHE A 149 -20.97 -1.34 14.10
C PHE A 149 -21.57 -2.08 15.30
N ASP A 150 -21.06 -1.84 16.51
CA ASP A 150 -21.53 -2.55 17.71
C ASP A 150 -23.03 -2.30 17.95
N PRO A 151 -23.88 -3.35 17.94
CA PRO A 151 -25.32 -3.22 18.20
C PRO A 151 -25.65 -2.73 19.62
N ALA A 152 -24.72 -2.86 20.58
CA ALA A 152 -24.89 -2.37 21.94
C ALA A 152 -24.68 -0.85 22.07
N THR A 153 -24.33 -0.16 20.98
CA THR A 153 -24.22 1.30 20.96
C THR A 153 -25.59 1.93 21.25
N ALA A 154 -25.75 2.52 22.43
CA ALA A 154 -27.05 2.99 22.93
C ALA A 154 -27.21 4.53 22.89
N GLY A 155 -28.41 4.99 23.24
CA GLY A 155 -28.69 6.41 23.51
C GLY A 155 -28.77 7.29 22.26
N ALA A 156 -28.37 8.56 22.40
CA ALA A 156 -28.42 9.54 21.31
C ALA A 156 -27.49 9.17 20.13
N VAL A 157 -26.42 8.41 20.40
CA VAL A 157 -25.50 7.90 19.38
C VAL A 157 -26.27 7.00 18.40
N ALA A 158 -27.05 6.04 18.90
CA ALA A 158 -27.85 5.15 18.06
C ALA A 158 -28.90 5.86 17.20
N GLN A 159 -29.37 7.04 17.63
CA GLN A 159 -30.51 7.72 17.03
C GLN A 159 -30.10 8.86 16.08
N THR A 160 -28.89 9.39 16.19
CA THR A 160 -28.47 10.60 15.45
C THR A 160 -27.06 10.56 14.89
N ALA A 161 -26.21 9.63 15.36
CA ALA A 161 -24.84 9.53 14.89
C ALA A 161 -24.80 9.02 13.44
N ARG A 162 -23.84 9.53 12.68
CA ARG A 162 -23.54 9.11 11.31
C ARG A 162 -22.03 9.04 11.14
N LEU A 163 -21.56 8.07 10.36
CA LEU A 163 -20.20 8.04 9.83
C LEU A 163 -20.20 8.18 8.32
N ASP A 164 -19.21 8.89 7.81
CA ASP A 164 -18.89 8.95 6.39
C ASP A 164 -17.73 7.99 6.09
N LEU A 165 -18.07 6.85 5.51
CA LEU A 165 -17.12 5.80 5.14
C LEU A 165 -16.40 6.09 3.82
N SER A 166 -16.77 7.13 3.06
CA SER A 166 -16.20 7.41 1.73
C SER A 166 -14.71 7.75 1.76
N ASN A 167 -14.18 8.18 2.91
CA ASN A 167 -12.82 8.70 3.05
C ASN A 167 -11.79 7.66 3.50
N PHE A 168 -12.17 6.41 3.73
CA PHE A 168 -11.20 5.37 4.08
C PHE A 168 -10.29 5.03 2.89
N THR A 169 -9.08 4.54 3.15
CA THR A 169 -8.13 4.20 2.08
C THR A 169 -7.57 2.79 2.21
N ILE A 170 -7.36 2.11 1.09
CA ILE A 170 -6.60 0.86 1.05
C ILE A 170 -5.12 1.21 1.02
N THR A 171 -4.34 0.60 1.92
CA THR A 171 -2.92 0.89 2.09
C THR A 171 -2.07 -0.35 1.87
N LEU A 172 -0.86 -0.13 1.35
CA LEU A 172 0.16 -1.16 1.24
C LEU A 172 1.44 -0.63 1.90
N LYS A 173 1.79 -1.19 3.06
CA LYS A 173 2.91 -0.72 3.88
C LYS A 173 3.99 -1.79 4.00
N GLN A 174 5.23 -1.48 3.63
CA GLN A 174 6.35 -2.39 3.78
C GLN A 174 6.66 -2.65 5.27
N VAL A 175 7.05 -3.88 5.62
CA VAL A 175 7.38 -4.35 6.97
C VAL A 175 8.67 -5.17 7.03
#